data_AF-A0A9D9G721-F1
#
_entry.id   AF-A0A9D9G721-F1
#
_cell.length_a   1.000
_cell.length_b   1.000
_cell.length_c   1.000
_cell.angle_alpha   90.00
_cell.angle_beta   90.00
_cell.angle_gamma   90.00
#
_symmetry.space_group_name_H-M   'P 1'
#
loop_
_entity.id
_entity.type
_entity.pdbx_description
1 polymer ?
#
loop_
_entity_poly.entity_id
_entity_poly.type
_entity_poly.pdbx_seq_one_letter_code
_entity_poly.pdbx_strand_id
1 'polypeptide(L)'
;MPLRGLAKAKNFTLGPTAPMKTFTENIHIQTKESNNFRNSGKSHKLTNNIQNENLFRYESKIKSDFDEIVPTLKEIAQIQHQEDFINKAQKISRKNLGIDLPLHVLDKSWVKPLDMRALYAWCAFKQHEKLSDNFFNNDPLEGAAGSRDAEDFEKFLLDCGIHLLDITPCSDGRLAHSVAYVMRIPFSTVRRRSHAGALFDIENTVNRWVKTEHKRYRENVPNEAHKDTRYLKVVTYHFSSVDPLHQGCAAHGSNDELAAAEGRNKLYAFKEAVENSFCCGASVDLMLIGLDTDTDSLKIHLSTSDGGIDLDKTISTLEIYNSTINFSKEDAEREICQTISKQSSKDKLSGLEKFTYKLIINNISQIDYVKSFHNGSYEDIGHAERFIGVGIGFKEVHLRNLTYFAHLDTVEEGAPDLDVGVKIFSGLNVSQDLPIPVVIRFDYSGKVPGAKERAINDCERVNNAISIRYKNLVDQGLLHTCSTIRDRDNIHSAQIIGMSLDKKTEEAH
;
A
#
# COMPACT_ATOMS: atom_id res chain seq x y z
N MET A 1 -30.26 9.21 -35.80
CA MET A 1 -29.27 10.22 -36.23
C MET A 1 -28.33 10.48 -35.07
N PRO A 2 -27.00 10.51 -35.30
CA PRO A 2 -26.01 10.25 -34.26
C PRO A 2 -25.36 11.53 -33.74
N LEU A 3 -25.16 11.62 -32.42
CA LEU A 3 -24.09 12.43 -31.81
C LEU A 3 -23.00 11.47 -31.35
N ARG A 4 -22.30 10.90 -32.34
CA ARG A 4 -21.01 10.23 -32.17
C ARG A 4 -19.96 11.18 -32.72
N GLY A 5 -18.99 11.53 -31.89
CA GLY A 5 -17.75 12.17 -32.32
C GLY A 5 -17.62 13.60 -31.81
N LEU A 6 -16.99 13.73 -30.64
CA LEU A 6 -16.14 14.86 -30.24
C LEU A 6 -15.40 14.45 -28.94
N ALA A 7 -14.59 13.39 -29.04
CA ALA A 7 -13.61 13.00 -28.02
C ALA A 7 -12.40 12.33 -28.72
N LYS A 8 -11.92 12.95 -29.80
CA LYS A 8 -10.67 12.59 -30.49
C LYS A 8 -9.86 13.84 -30.75
N ALA A 9 -9.32 14.44 -29.67
CA ALA A 9 -8.23 15.41 -29.73
C ALA A 9 -7.78 15.75 -28.29
N LYS A 10 -7.18 14.79 -27.59
CA LYS A 10 -6.16 15.11 -26.60
C LYS A 10 -4.97 14.22 -26.92
N ASN A 11 -3.85 14.85 -27.23
CA ASN A 11 -2.57 14.19 -27.44
C ASN A 11 -2.29 13.33 -26.21
N PHE A 12 -2.35 12.01 -26.38
CA PHE A 12 -1.81 11.09 -25.38
C PHE A 12 -0.31 11.35 -25.33
N THR A 13 0.11 12.09 -24.32
CA THR A 13 1.51 12.11 -23.90
C THR A 13 1.92 10.68 -23.58
N LEU A 14 3.05 10.27 -24.16
CA LEU A 14 3.74 9.02 -23.89
C LEU A 14 3.67 8.70 -22.39
N GLY A 15 3.29 7.47 -22.05
CA GLY A 15 3.19 7.01 -20.66
C GLY A 15 4.48 7.28 -19.86
N PRO A 16 4.40 7.43 -18.53
CA PRO A 16 5.51 7.89 -17.72
C PRO A 16 6.72 6.95 -17.81
N THR A 17 7.86 7.51 -18.16
CA THR A 17 9.13 6.79 -18.22
C THR A 17 9.64 6.56 -16.80
N ALA A 18 9.44 5.37 -16.24
CA ALA A 18 10.11 5.01 -14.97
C ALA A 18 11.65 5.18 -15.10
N PRO A 19 12.34 5.78 -14.12
CA PRO A 19 13.78 5.94 -14.16
C PRO A 19 14.47 4.56 -14.13
N MET A 20 15.43 4.36 -15.03
CA MET A 20 16.30 3.18 -14.99
C MET A 20 17.30 3.35 -13.85
N LYS A 21 17.49 2.32 -13.01
CA LYS A 21 18.69 2.20 -12.19
C LYS A 21 19.89 2.13 -13.14
N THR A 22 20.76 3.13 -13.12
CA THR A 22 22.16 2.94 -13.49
C THR A 22 22.73 1.96 -12.47
N PHE A 23 23.08 0.76 -12.92
CA PHE A 23 23.84 -0.19 -12.12
C PHE A 23 25.19 0.44 -11.75
N THR A 24 25.31 0.98 -10.54
CA THR A 24 26.60 1.29 -9.93
C THR A 24 27.04 0.11 -9.07
N GLU A 25 27.43 -0.98 -9.74
CA GLU A 25 28.46 -1.86 -9.18
C GLU A 25 29.75 -1.06 -9.13
N ASN A 26 30.01 -0.37 -8.01
CA ASN A 26 31.29 0.13 -7.49
C ASN A 26 31.12 1.32 -6.51
N ILE A 27 30.21 1.19 -5.54
CA ILE A 27 30.26 1.99 -4.29
C ILE A 27 30.23 1.03 -3.10
N HIS A 28 31.11 0.04 -3.15
CA HIS A 28 31.64 -0.57 -1.94
C HIS A 28 33.07 -0.10 -1.85
N ILE A 29 33.43 0.54 -0.73
CA ILE A 29 34.75 1.12 -0.43
C ILE A 29 34.95 2.56 -0.95
N GLN A 30 34.17 3.54 -0.45
CA GLN A 30 34.67 4.94 -0.26
C GLN A 30 33.77 5.92 0.53
N THR A 31 32.87 5.45 1.40
CA THR A 31 32.10 6.31 2.33
C THR A 31 32.24 5.88 3.79
N LYS A 32 33.41 5.35 4.18
CA LYS A 32 33.73 5.04 5.58
C LYS A 32 34.37 6.18 6.37
N GLU A 33 34.56 7.35 5.76
CA GLU A 33 35.14 8.51 6.44
C GLU A 33 34.33 9.76 6.13
N SER A 34 33.36 10.05 7.01
CA SER A 34 32.76 11.37 7.33
C SER A 34 31.25 11.28 7.54
N ASN A 35 30.83 10.55 8.57
CA ASN A 35 29.68 10.91 9.41
C ASN A 35 29.72 10.08 10.70
N ASN A 36 30.71 10.37 11.54
CA ASN A 36 30.68 10.01 12.96
C ASN A 36 29.69 10.94 13.69
N PHE A 37 28.41 10.94 13.28
CA PHE A 37 27.36 11.26 14.23
C PHE A 37 27.23 10.03 15.12
N ARG A 38 27.92 10.08 16.26
CA ARG A 38 27.59 9.24 17.41
C ARG A 38 26.09 9.34 17.59
N ASN A 39 25.39 8.24 17.30
CA ASN A 39 23.97 8.08 17.48
C ASN A 39 23.66 8.33 18.96
N SER A 40 23.31 9.57 19.32
CA SER A 40 22.73 9.83 20.63
C SER A 40 21.35 9.18 20.58
N GLY A 41 21.26 7.93 21.05
CA GLY A 41 20.05 7.10 21.11
C GLY A 41 18.95 7.68 22.00
N LYS A 42 18.51 8.89 21.67
CA LYS A 42 17.47 9.63 22.37
C LYS A 42 16.23 9.62 21.49
N SER A 43 15.32 8.72 21.82
CA SER A 43 13.96 8.70 21.27
C SER A 43 13.16 9.91 21.77
N HIS A 44 12.26 10.41 20.93
CA HIS A 44 11.31 11.45 21.25
C HIS A 44 10.41 11.06 22.42
N LYS A 45 10.12 11.99 23.32
CA LYS A 45 9.29 11.74 24.53
C LYS A 45 7.81 11.44 24.23
N LEU A 46 7.41 11.51 22.97
CA LEU A 46 6.06 11.21 22.48
C LEU A 46 6.01 9.87 21.73
N THR A 47 7.15 9.21 21.54
CA THR A 47 7.24 7.98 20.78
C THR A 47 6.68 6.80 21.55
N ASN A 48 5.86 6.00 20.85
CA ASN A 48 5.45 4.69 21.32
C ASN A 48 6.48 3.62 20.94
N ASN A 49 7.48 3.43 21.80
CA ASN A 49 8.57 2.47 21.55
C ASN A 49 8.09 1.02 21.48
N ILE A 50 7.10 0.64 22.29
CA ILE A 50 6.55 -0.73 22.29
C ILE A 50 5.90 -1.03 20.93
N GLN A 51 5.08 -0.08 20.41
CA GLN A 51 4.48 -0.24 19.09
C GLN A 51 5.55 -0.27 18.00
N ASN A 52 6.61 0.53 18.09
CA ASN A 52 7.72 0.50 17.14
C ASN A 52 8.41 -0.87 17.10
N GLU A 53 8.70 -1.49 18.25
CA GLU A 53 9.28 -2.83 18.31
C GLU A 53 8.35 -3.88 17.69
N ASN A 54 7.04 -3.80 17.97
CA ASN A 54 6.05 -4.74 17.41
C ASN A 54 5.97 -4.62 15.88
N LEU A 55 5.89 -3.39 15.37
CA LEU A 55 5.89 -3.12 13.94
C LEU A 55 7.19 -3.58 13.26
N PHE A 56 8.34 -3.41 13.92
CA PHE A 56 9.63 -3.86 13.40
C PHE A 56 9.70 -5.39 13.32
N ARG A 57 9.26 -6.09 14.38
CA ARG A 57 9.18 -7.55 14.38
C ARG A 57 8.26 -8.06 13.27
N TYR A 58 7.10 -7.43 13.08
CA TYR A 58 6.17 -7.78 12.01
C TYR A 58 6.81 -7.55 10.63
N GLU A 59 7.36 -6.37 10.36
CA GLU A 59 8.04 -6.06 9.09
C GLU A 59 9.17 -7.04 8.80
N SER A 60 10.07 -7.24 9.77
CA SER A 60 11.24 -8.10 9.63
C SER A 60 10.85 -9.53 9.35
N LYS A 61 9.85 -10.06 10.08
CA LYS A 61 9.36 -11.42 9.90
C LYS A 61 8.78 -11.63 8.50
N ILE A 62 7.91 -10.73 8.04
CA ILE A 62 7.26 -10.87 6.74
C ILE A 62 8.26 -10.70 5.61
N LYS A 63 9.16 -9.70 5.66
CA LYS A 63 10.17 -9.51 4.62
C LYS A 63 11.13 -10.70 4.56
N SER A 64 11.62 -11.17 5.71
CA SER A 64 12.48 -12.35 5.80
C SER A 64 11.81 -13.58 5.18
N ASP A 65 10.51 -13.80 5.40
CA ASP A 65 9.79 -14.93 4.81
C ASP A 65 9.84 -14.96 3.26
N PHE A 66 9.85 -13.80 2.60
CA PHE A 66 10.03 -13.73 1.15
C PHE A 66 11.50 -13.78 0.74
N ASP A 67 12.38 -13.13 1.50
CA ASP A 67 13.80 -13.05 1.17
C ASP A 67 14.50 -14.43 1.32
N GLU A 68 13.98 -15.33 2.17
CA GLU A 68 14.43 -16.72 2.33
C GLU A 68 14.06 -17.65 1.16
N ILE A 69 13.22 -17.21 0.22
CA ILE A 69 12.83 -18.02 -0.95
C ILE A 69 14.05 -18.37 -1.80
N VAL A 70 14.89 -17.38 -2.14
CA VAL A 70 16.04 -17.59 -3.02
C VAL A 70 17.10 -18.50 -2.37
N PRO A 71 17.54 -18.28 -1.12
CA PRO A 71 18.44 -19.20 -0.41
C PRO A 71 17.90 -20.63 -0.35
N THR A 72 16.62 -20.79 -0.01
CA THR A 72 15.98 -22.12 0.08
C THR A 72 15.96 -22.84 -1.26
N LEU A 73 15.61 -22.14 -2.34
CA LEU A 73 15.61 -22.74 -3.68
C LEU A 73 17.03 -23.09 -4.14
N LYS A 74 18.05 -22.30 -3.79
CA LYS A 74 19.46 -22.65 -4.05
C LYS A 74 19.87 -23.92 -3.32
N GLU A 75 19.46 -24.10 -2.06
CA GLU A 75 19.70 -25.35 -1.29
C GLU A 75 19.05 -26.55 -1.99
N ILE A 76 17.81 -26.40 -2.44
CA ILE A 76 17.07 -27.47 -3.15
C ILE A 76 17.73 -27.81 -4.50
N ALA A 77 18.18 -26.81 -5.24
CA ALA A 77 18.84 -27.02 -6.54
C ALA A 77 20.11 -27.88 -6.41
N GLN A 78 20.86 -27.75 -5.31
CA GLN A 78 22.07 -28.54 -5.06
C GLN A 78 21.82 -30.04 -4.86
N ILE A 79 20.61 -30.42 -4.43
CA ILE A 79 20.27 -31.80 -4.12
C ILE A 79 19.45 -32.49 -5.22
N GLN A 80 19.20 -31.82 -6.36
CA GLN A 80 18.31 -32.30 -7.43
C GLN A 80 18.55 -33.76 -7.85
N HIS A 81 19.82 -34.17 -7.93
CA HIS A 81 20.21 -35.50 -8.44
C HIS A 81 20.45 -36.53 -7.34
N GLN A 82 20.10 -36.23 -6.09
CA GLN A 82 20.22 -37.19 -4.99
C GLN A 82 19.04 -38.16 -4.96
N GLU A 83 19.27 -39.34 -4.40
CA GLU A 83 18.18 -40.25 -4.03
C GLU A 83 17.20 -39.55 -3.08
N ASP A 84 15.92 -39.89 -3.23
CA ASP A 84 14.81 -39.35 -2.43
C ASP A 84 14.68 -37.82 -2.51
N PHE A 85 15.04 -37.24 -3.66
CA PHE A 85 15.03 -35.79 -3.91
C PHE A 85 13.72 -35.11 -3.48
N ILE A 86 12.56 -35.65 -3.89
CA ILE A 86 11.26 -35.02 -3.64
C ILE A 86 11.01 -34.85 -2.13
N ASN A 87 11.22 -35.90 -1.34
CA ASN A 87 11.02 -35.84 0.11
C ASN A 87 12.02 -34.90 0.79
N LYS A 88 13.28 -34.90 0.35
CA LYS A 88 14.30 -33.97 0.85
C LYS A 88 13.94 -32.51 0.53
N ALA A 89 13.53 -32.23 -0.71
CA ALA A 89 13.12 -30.90 -1.14
C ALA A 89 11.91 -30.39 -0.34
N GLN A 90 10.89 -31.25 -0.12
CA GLN A 90 9.76 -30.91 0.74
C GLN A 90 10.18 -30.63 2.18
N LYS A 91 11.09 -31.44 2.74
CA LYS A 91 11.61 -31.23 4.10
C LYS A 91 12.34 -29.89 4.23
N ILE A 92 13.18 -29.54 3.26
CA ILE A 92 13.89 -28.25 3.22
C ILE A 92 12.88 -27.10 3.13
N SER A 93 11.93 -27.17 2.20
CA SER A 93 10.90 -26.12 2.03
C SER A 93 10.04 -25.92 3.29
N ARG A 94 9.57 -27.01 3.91
CA ARG A 94 8.79 -26.92 5.16
C ARG A 94 9.61 -26.35 6.31
N LYS A 95 10.90 -26.69 6.40
CA LYS A 95 11.77 -26.20 7.46
C LYS A 95 12.05 -24.70 7.30
N ASN A 96 12.44 -24.27 6.10
CA ASN A 96 12.93 -22.91 5.88
C ASN A 96 11.78 -21.93 5.62
N LEU A 97 10.78 -22.35 4.84
CA LEU A 97 9.68 -21.49 4.39
C LEU A 97 8.33 -21.85 5.02
N GLY A 98 8.19 -23.05 5.59
CA GLY A 98 6.91 -23.53 6.14
C GLY A 98 5.82 -23.66 5.07
N ILE A 99 6.18 -24.08 3.86
CA ILE A 99 5.29 -24.31 2.72
C ILE A 99 5.64 -25.63 2.02
N ASP A 100 4.64 -26.25 1.42
CA ASP A 100 4.82 -27.39 0.52
C ASP A 100 5.07 -26.92 -0.92
N LEU A 101 5.99 -27.60 -1.60
CA LEU A 101 6.28 -27.38 -3.02
C LEU A 101 5.35 -28.18 -3.94
N PRO A 102 5.12 -27.74 -5.19
CA PRO A 102 4.24 -28.42 -6.11
C PRO A 102 4.88 -29.71 -6.63
N LEU A 103 4.29 -30.87 -6.27
CA LEU A 103 4.82 -32.19 -6.63
C LEU A 103 4.97 -32.34 -8.15
N HIS A 104 4.01 -31.87 -8.96
CA HIS A 104 4.07 -31.98 -10.42
C HIS A 104 5.20 -31.18 -11.07
N VAL A 105 5.82 -30.23 -10.35
CA VAL A 105 7.03 -29.53 -10.78
C VAL A 105 8.27 -30.31 -10.35
N LEU A 106 8.29 -30.80 -9.10
CA LEU A 106 9.40 -31.60 -8.56
C LEU A 106 9.56 -32.94 -9.29
N ASP A 107 8.47 -33.62 -9.63
CA ASP A 107 8.48 -34.94 -10.28
C ASP A 107 9.12 -34.93 -11.67
N LYS A 108 9.24 -33.76 -12.30
CA LYS A 108 9.87 -33.60 -13.62
C LYS A 108 11.41 -33.44 -13.53
N SER A 109 11.97 -33.35 -12.33
CA SER A 109 13.38 -33.04 -12.10
C SER A 109 14.36 -34.13 -12.55
N TRP A 110 13.89 -35.36 -12.78
CA TRP A 110 14.73 -36.43 -13.30
C TRP A 110 14.94 -36.36 -14.81
N VAL A 111 14.03 -35.73 -15.56
CA VAL A 111 14.11 -35.58 -17.03
C VAL A 111 14.80 -34.27 -17.41
N LYS A 112 14.59 -33.21 -16.64
CA LYS A 112 15.07 -31.85 -16.94
C LYS A 112 15.50 -31.11 -15.67
N PRO A 113 16.31 -30.05 -15.77
CA PRO A 113 16.59 -29.15 -14.66
C PRO A 113 15.32 -28.67 -13.95
N LEU A 114 15.41 -28.42 -12.64
CA LEU A 114 14.30 -27.87 -11.88
C LEU A 114 13.81 -26.56 -12.50
N ASP A 115 12.49 -26.41 -12.56
CA ASP A 115 11.86 -25.18 -13.02
C ASP A 115 11.90 -24.13 -11.89
N MET A 116 13.05 -23.48 -11.76
CA MET A 116 13.31 -22.52 -10.68
C MET A 116 12.37 -21.32 -10.75
N ARG A 117 11.93 -20.94 -11.95
CA ARG A 117 10.95 -19.85 -12.13
C ARG A 117 9.59 -20.28 -11.57
N ALA A 118 9.10 -21.45 -11.94
CA ALA A 118 7.85 -21.98 -11.38
C ALA A 118 7.91 -22.14 -9.86
N LEU A 119 9.01 -22.68 -9.32
CA LEU A 119 9.18 -22.85 -7.88
C LEU A 119 9.23 -21.52 -7.14
N TYR A 120 9.95 -20.51 -7.66
CA TYR A 120 10.00 -19.18 -7.07
C TYR A 120 8.61 -18.54 -7.00
N ALA A 121 7.87 -18.54 -8.12
CA ALA A 121 6.54 -17.98 -8.16
C ALA A 121 5.57 -18.71 -7.22
N TRP A 122 5.64 -20.04 -7.16
CA TRP A 122 4.85 -20.83 -6.20
C TRP A 122 5.14 -20.41 -4.76
N CYS A 123 6.42 -20.32 -4.38
CA CYS A 123 6.82 -19.89 -3.03
C CYS A 123 6.33 -18.48 -2.72
N ALA A 124 6.43 -17.54 -3.66
CA ALA A 124 5.94 -16.17 -3.49
C ALA A 124 4.42 -16.14 -3.25
N PHE A 125 3.64 -16.92 -4.02
CA PHE A 125 2.19 -17.01 -3.82
C PHE A 125 1.81 -17.65 -2.49
N LYS A 126 2.54 -18.69 -2.06
CA LYS A 126 2.30 -19.35 -0.78
C LYS A 126 2.73 -18.50 0.42
N GLN A 127 3.77 -17.68 0.31
CA GLN A 127 4.06 -16.68 1.34
C GLN A 127 3.02 -15.57 1.39
N HIS A 128 2.49 -15.13 0.25
CA HIS A 128 1.36 -14.21 0.23
C HIS A 128 0.10 -14.83 0.88
N GLU A 129 -0.22 -16.10 0.61
CA GLU A 129 -1.33 -16.81 1.28
C GLU A 129 -1.14 -16.83 2.80
N LYS A 130 0.04 -17.24 3.28
CA LYS A 130 0.38 -17.25 4.72
C LYS A 130 0.31 -15.85 5.36
N LEU A 131 0.76 -14.82 4.65
CA LEU A 131 0.64 -13.44 5.09
C LEU A 131 -0.84 -13.06 5.27
N SER A 132 -1.68 -13.35 4.27
CA SER A 132 -3.11 -13.07 4.30
C SER A 132 -3.79 -13.80 5.47
N ASP A 133 -3.53 -15.10 5.62
CA ASP A 133 -4.06 -15.92 6.71
C ASP A 133 -3.66 -15.37 8.08
N ASN A 134 -2.37 -15.09 8.29
CA ASN A 134 -1.89 -14.55 9.56
C ASN A 134 -2.52 -13.18 9.86
N PHE A 135 -2.63 -12.31 8.86
CA PHE A 135 -3.21 -10.97 9.03
C PHE A 135 -4.67 -11.03 9.51
N PHE A 136 -5.48 -11.86 8.86
CA PHE A 136 -6.92 -11.93 9.16
C PHE A 136 -7.25 -12.78 10.38
N ASN A 137 -6.47 -13.84 10.64
CA ASN A 137 -6.75 -14.76 11.74
C ASN A 137 -6.16 -14.29 13.08
N ASN A 138 -5.01 -13.61 13.05
CA ASN A 138 -4.25 -13.29 14.27
C ASN A 138 -4.15 -11.77 14.56
N ASP A 139 -4.63 -10.91 13.66
CA ASP A 139 -4.58 -9.44 13.77
C ASP A 139 -3.23 -8.93 14.31
N PRO A 140 -2.10 -9.21 13.63
CA PRO A 140 -0.76 -8.90 14.15
C PRO A 140 -0.48 -7.39 14.28
N LEU A 141 -1.35 -6.55 13.73
CA LEU A 141 -1.28 -5.09 13.83
C LEU A 141 -2.29 -4.50 14.83
N GLU A 142 -3.06 -5.36 15.51
CA GLU A 142 -4.10 -4.99 16.49
C GLU A 142 -5.13 -3.97 15.94
N GLY A 143 -5.35 -4.00 14.62
CA GLY A 143 -6.09 -3.00 13.87
C GLY A 143 -7.41 -3.52 13.27
N ALA A 144 -7.80 -4.76 13.56
CA ALA A 144 -9.02 -5.35 13.04
C ALA A 144 -10.29 -4.76 13.69
N ALA A 145 -11.43 -4.93 13.01
CA ALA A 145 -12.70 -4.46 13.54
C ALA A 145 -13.03 -5.18 14.84
N GLY A 146 -13.42 -4.43 15.88
CA GLY A 146 -13.66 -4.96 17.23
C GLY A 146 -12.40 -5.09 18.09
N SER A 147 -11.21 -4.75 17.58
CA SER A 147 -10.05 -4.53 18.45
C SER A 147 -10.28 -3.26 19.29
N ARG A 148 -9.69 -3.21 20.49
CA ARG A 148 -9.79 -2.03 21.36
C ARG A 148 -9.28 -0.77 20.68
N ASP A 149 -8.14 -0.87 20.00
CA ASP A 149 -7.52 0.25 19.29
C ASP A 149 -8.41 0.75 18.16
N ALA A 150 -9.07 -0.14 17.41
CA ALA A 150 -10.02 0.23 16.38
C ALA A 150 -11.26 0.94 16.96
N GLU A 151 -11.87 0.39 18.01
CA GLU A 151 -13.05 1.00 18.66
C GLU A 151 -12.74 2.38 19.25
N ASP A 152 -11.59 2.53 19.90
CA ASP A 152 -11.15 3.80 20.48
C ASP A 152 -10.85 4.82 19.37
N PHE A 153 -10.29 4.39 18.24
CA PHE A 153 -10.04 5.27 17.09
C PHE A 153 -11.32 5.66 16.34
N GLU A 154 -12.31 4.77 16.21
CA GLU A 154 -13.62 5.11 15.62
C GLU A 154 -14.34 6.19 16.43
N LYS A 155 -14.34 6.07 17.77
CA LYS A 155 -14.88 7.11 18.66
C LYS A 155 -14.11 8.42 18.48
N PHE A 156 -12.78 8.34 18.42
CA PHE A 156 -11.94 9.50 18.18
C PHE A 156 -12.26 10.20 16.84
N LEU A 157 -12.52 9.46 15.77
CA LEU A 157 -12.93 10.04 14.47
C LEU A 157 -14.25 10.80 14.60
N LEU A 158 -15.25 10.20 15.27
CA LEU A 158 -16.54 10.87 15.51
C LEU A 158 -16.38 12.15 16.35
N ASP A 159 -15.52 12.12 17.38
CA ASP A 159 -15.17 13.30 18.18
C ASP A 159 -14.46 14.39 17.36
N CYS A 160 -13.79 14.01 16.27
CA CYS A 160 -13.20 14.93 15.30
C CYS A 160 -14.21 15.38 14.22
N GLY A 161 -15.48 15.01 14.32
CA GLY A 161 -16.47 15.34 13.30
C GLY A 161 -16.35 14.49 12.04
N ILE A 162 -15.69 13.32 12.08
CA ILE A 162 -15.43 12.48 10.92
C ILE A 162 -16.23 11.18 11.05
N HIS A 163 -17.22 10.97 10.18
CA HIS A 163 -17.97 9.70 10.15
C HIS A 163 -17.38 8.67 9.18
N LEU A 164 -16.49 9.08 8.27
CA LEU A 164 -15.72 8.16 7.44
C LEU A 164 -14.39 8.81 7.05
N LEU A 165 -13.30 8.09 7.30
CA LEU A 165 -11.96 8.43 6.82
C LEU A 165 -11.63 7.62 5.56
N ASP A 166 -11.35 8.30 4.45
CA ASP A 166 -10.97 7.69 3.17
C ASP A 166 -9.63 8.25 2.69
N ILE A 167 -8.60 7.40 2.68
CA ILE A 167 -7.23 7.77 2.31
C ILE A 167 -6.86 7.14 0.97
N THR A 168 -6.42 7.99 0.04
CA THR A 168 -5.82 7.57 -1.22
C THR A 168 -4.34 7.91 -1.25
N PRO A 169 -3.45 6.94 -1.03
CA PRO A 169 -2.03 7.08 -1.33
C PRO A 169 -1.71 6.82 -2.82
N CYS A 170 -0.51 7.19 -3.24
CA CYS A 170 0.08 6.66 -4.47
C CYS A 170 0.19 5.12 -4.41
N SER A 171 0.11 4.46 -5.57
CA SER A 171 0.37 3.03 -5.75
C SER A 171 1.82 2.60 -5.60
N ASP A 172 2.75 3.55 -5.41
CA ASP A 172 4.15 3.29 -5.08
C ASP A 172 4.24 2.35 -3.86
N GLY A 173 5.03 1.28 -3.96
CA GLY A 173 5.17 0.26 -2.93
C GLY A 173 5.69 0.81 -1.60
N ARG A 174 6.37 1.96 -1.61
CA ARG A 174 6.82 2.64 -0.39
C ARG A 174 5.65 3.19 0.42
N LEU A 175 4.51 3.47 -0.19
CA LEU A 175 3.32 4.01 0.49
C LEU A 175 2.35 2.94 1.00
N ALA A 176 2.67 1.65 0.80
CA ALA A 176 1.80 0.55 1.24
C ALA A 176 1.57 0.53 2.75
N HIS A 177 2.53 1.00 3.54
CA HIS A 177 2.46 1.07 5.00
C HIS A 177 1.87 2.38 5.57
N SER A 178 1.45 3.31 4.71
CA SER A 178 1.07 4.70 5.09
C SER A 178 0.05 4.76 6.23
N VAL A 179 -0.91 3.84 6.24
CA VAL A 179 -1.95 3.75 7.28
C VAL A 179 -1.40 3.22 8.60
N ALA A 180 -0.83 2.02 8.62
CA ALA A 180 -0.51 1.31 9.85
C ALA A 180 0.82 1.75 10.48
N TYR A 181 1.77 2.22 9.66
CA TYR A 181 3.09 2.66 10.10
C TYR A 181 3.15 4.19 10.17
N VAL A 182 2.94 4.87 9.04
CA VAL A 182 3.20 6.32 8.97
C VAL A 182 2.20 7.14 9.78
N MET A 183 0.92 6.80 9.69
CA MET A 183 -0.16 7.49 10.41
C MET A 183 -0.63 6.78 11.69
N ARG A 184 -0.19 5.54 11.94
CA ARG A 184 -0.62 4.66 13.06
C ARG A 184 -2.14 4.60 13.23
N ILE A 185 -2.85 4.45 12.11
CA ILE A 185 -4.30 4.32 12.08
C ILE A 185 -4.67 2.83 12.01
N PRO A 186 -5.56 2.34 12.90
CA PRO A 186 -6.08 0.99 12.81
C PRO A 186 -6.74 0.74 11.45
N PHE A 187 -6.26 -0.25 10.69
CA PHE A 187 -6.60 -0.42 9.28
C PHE A 187 -8.09 -0.69 9.02
N SER A 188 -8.86 -1.16 10.01
CA SER A 188 -10.30 -1.40 9.89
C SER A 188 -11.13 -0.11 9.89
N THR A 189 -10.60 0.96 10.50
CA THR A 189 -11.28 2.25 10.74
C THR A 189 -11.16 3.22 9.58
N VAL A 190 -10.36 2.86 8.57
CA VAL A 190 -10.05 3.68 7.42
C VAL A 190 -10.31 2.92 6.13
N ARG A 191 -10.87 3.60 5.15
CA ARG A 191 -10.87 3.11 3.77
C ARG A 191 -9.57 3.51 3.09
N ARG A 192 -8.75 2.55 2.69
CA ARG A 192 -7.54 2.77 1.89
C ARG A 192 -7.73 2.27 0.46
N ARG A 193 -7.52 3.13 -0.53
CA ARG A 193 -7.42 2.73 -1.96
C ARG A 193 -6.29 3.50 -2.64
N SER A 194 -5.27 2.78 -3.10
CA SER A 194 -4.14 3.37 -3.81
C SER A 194 -4.41 3.50 -5.30
N HIS A 195 -3.90 4.57 -5.90
CA HIS A 195 -3.93 4.79 -7.36
C HIS A 195 -2.57 5.35 -7.79
N ALA A 196 -2.15 5.11 -9.04
CA ALA A 196 -0.95 5.76 -9.55
C ALA A 196 -1.06 7.30 -9.43
N GLY A 197 -0.03 7.93 -8.88
CA GLY A 197 -0.03 9.37 -8.61
C GLY A 197 -1.08 9.85 -7.60
N ALA A 198 -1.70 8.94 -6.84
CA ALA A 198 -2.84 9.21 -5.97
C ALA A 198 -4.09 9.77 -6.70
N LEU A 199 -4.19 9.53 -8.01
CA LEU A 199 -5.27 10.01 -8.86
C LEU A 199 -6.51 9.11 -8.78
N PHE A 200 -7.26 9.19 -7.68
CA PHE A 200 -8.45 8.38 -7.49
C PHE A 200 -9.57 8.69 -8.51
N ASP A 201 -10.46 7.71 -8.66
CA ASP A 201 -11.69 7.82 -9.41
C ASP A 201 -12.77 8.56 -8.60
N ILE A 202 -13.19 9.70 -9.13
CA ILE A 202 -14.15 10.61 -8.49
C ILE A 202 -15.53 9.96 -8.40
N GLU A 203 -16.02 9.35 -9.48
CA GLU A 203 -17.36 8.76 -9.55
C GLU A 203 -17.47 7.57 -8.59
N ASN A 204 -16.45 6.72 -8.57
CA ASN A 204 -16.38 5.61 -7.62
C ASN A 204 -16.33 6.09 -6.16
N THR A 205 -15.70 7.24 -5.90
CA THR A 205 -15.64 7.85 -4.56
C THR A 205 -16.97 8.51 -4.18
N VAL A 206 -17.66 9.19 -5.10
CA VAL A 206 -19.02 9.71 -4.92
C VAL A 206 -19.99 8.57 -4.60
N ASN A 207 -19.94 7.47 -5.36
CA ASN A 207 -20.74 6.28 -5.09
C ASN A 207 -20.45 5.69 -3.70
N ARG A 208 -19.22 5.81 -3.20
CA ARG A 208 -18.89 5.40 -1.83
C ARG A 208 -19.50 6.35 -0.81
N TRP A 209 -19.39 7.67 -1.02
CA TRP A 209 -20.02 8.67 -0.16
C TRP A 209 -21.54 8.45 -0.06
N VAL A 210 -22.23 8.24 -1.18
CA VAL A 210 -23.68 7.94 -1.22
C VAL A 210 -24.02 6.71 -0.38
N LYS A 211 -23.24 5.62 -0.52
CA LYS A 211 -23.46 4.39 0.26
C LYS A 211 -23.27 4.63 1.76
N THR A 212 -22.30 5.44 2.15
CA THR A 212 -22.05 5.79 3.56
C THR A 212 -23.18 6.64 4.12
N GLU A 213 -23.58 7.71 3.42
CA GLU A 213 -24.69 8.57 3.85
C GLU A 213 -26.02 7.81 3.93
N HIS A 214 -26.33 7.01 2.91
CA HIS A 214 -27.52 6.16 2.91
C HIS A 214 -27.53 5.19 4.11
N LYS A 215 -26.37 4.63 4.50
CA LYS A 215 -26.26 3.80 5.70
C LYS A 215 -26.49 4.60 6.99
N ARG A 216 -25.97 5.83 7.10
CA ARG A 216 -26.26 6.72 8.24
C ARG A 216 -27.75 7.01 8.37
N TYR A 217 -28.45 7.28 7.26
CA TYR A 217 -29.89 7.54 7.27
C TYR A 217 -30.72 6.31 7.64
N ARG A 218 -30.34 5.12 7.16
CA ARG A 218 -31.13 3.90 7.34
C ARG A 218 -30.81 3.14 8.62
N GLU A 219 -29.57 3.17 9.06
CA GLU A 219 -29.05 2.31 10.12
C GLU A 219 -28.41 3.10 11.27
N ASN A 220 -28.24 4.42 11.14
CA ASN A 220 -27.49 5.26 12.09
C ASN A 220 -26.06 4.76 12.32
N VAL A 221 -25.44 4.16 11.29
CA VAL A 221 -24.06 3.64 11.35
C VAL A 221 -23.14 4.46 10.42
N PRO A 222 -21.98 4.94 10.92
CA PRO A 222 -21.48 4.78 12.30
C PRO A 222 -22.14 5.74 13.31
N ASN A 223 -22.91 6.71 12.83
CA ASN A 223 -23.72 7.62 13.64
C ASN A 223 -25.00 8.03 12.91
N GLU A 224 -25.86 8.76 13.60
CA GLU A 224 -27.09 9.30 13.01
C GLU A 224 -26.77 10.34 11.93
N ALA A 225 -27.55 10.35 10.85
CA ALA A 225 -27.32 11.21 9.68
C ALA A 225 -27.33 12.72 10.00
N HIS A 226 -28.05 13.13 11.03
CA HIS A 226 -28.19 14.53 11.44
C HIS A 226 -27.10 15.02 12.41
N LYS A 227 -26.17 14.15 12.82
CA LYS A 227 -24.98 14.58 13.56
C LYS A 227 -24.07 15.38 12.64
N ASP A 228 -23.49 16.46 13.17
CA ASP A 228 -22.53 17.33 12.45
C ASP A 228 -21.18 16.62 12.30
N THR A 229 -21.14 15.71 11.33
CA THR A 229 -19.96 14.93 10.96
C THR A 229 -19.88 14.83 9.44
N ARG A 230 -18.68 14.80 8.88
CA ARG A 230 -18.44 14.73 7.44
C ARG A 230 -17.59 13.53 7.05
N TYR A 231 -17.66 13.22 5.75
CA TYR A 231 -16.74 12.31 5.08
C TYR A 231 -15.43 13.07 4.87
N LEU A 232 -14.33 12.57 5.41
CA LEU A 232 -13.00 13.12 5.20
C LEU A 232 -12.29 12.35 4.09
N LYS A 233 -12.00 13.03 2.97
CA LYS A 233 -11.16 12.51 1.91
C LYS A 233 -9.74 13.03 2.05
N VAL A 234 -8.78 12.11 2.14
CA VAL A 234 -7.35 12.41 2.22
C VAL A 234 -6.64 11.91 0.96
N VAL A 235 -5.82 12.76 0.35
CA VAL A 235 -4.83 12.34 -0.66
C VAL A 235 -3.44 12.36 -0.04
N THR A 236 -2.70 11.28 -0.23
CA THR A 236 -1.30 11.16 0.18
C THR A 236 -0.41 11.05 -1.05
N TYR A 237 0.14 12.19 -1.48
CA TYR A 237 1.21 12.20 -2.48
C TYR A 237 2.55 11.90 -1.79
N HIS A 238 3.60 11.69 -2.57
CA HIS A 238 4.92 11.40 -2.01
C HIS A 238 6.04 12.08 -2.75
N PHE A 239 7.15 12.22 -2.05
CA PHE A 239 8.39 12.80 -2.52
C PHE A 239 9.57 12.09 -1.84
N SER A 240 10.77 12.33 -2.34
CA SER A 240 12.03 11.90 -1.70
C SER A 240 12.80 13.15 -1.31
N SER A 241 13.13 13.31 -0.03
CA SER A 241 13.97 14.41 0.44
C SER A 241 15.46 14.21 0.07
N VAL A 242 15.89 12.97 -0.14
CA VAL A 242 17.27 12.61 -0.48
C VAL A 242 17.54 12.76 -1.97
N ASP A 243 16.62 12.33 -2.84
CA ASP A 243 16.77 12.43 -4.30
C ASP A 243 15.46 12.88 -4.99
N PRO A 244 15.08 14.17 -4.85
CA PRO A 244 13.79 14.68 -5.33
C PRO A 244 13.58 14.55 -6.83
N LEU A 245 14.66 14.63 -7.63
CA LEU A 245 14.57 14.65 -9.09
C LEU A 245 14.39 13.25 -9.71
N HIS A 246 14.63 12.17 -8.95
CA HIS A 246 14.57 10.81 -9.49
C HIS A 246 13.75 9.82 -8.65
N GLN A 247 13.61 10.05 -7.34
CA GLN A 247 12.98 9.10 -6.41
C GLN A 247 11.63 9.59 -5.86
N GLY A 248 11.08 10.67 -6.44
CA GLY A 248 9.72 11.13 -6.19
C GLY A 248 8.67 10.30 -6.93
N CYS A 249 7.49 10.89 -7.16
CA CYS A 249 6.39 10.18 -7.81
C CYS A 249 6.61 10.01 -9.32
N ALA A 250 6.83 8.78 -9.78
CA ALA A 250 7.04 8.49 -11.20
C ALA A 250 5.85 8.90 -12.10
N ALA A 251 4.61 8.79 -11.59
CA ALA A 251 3.41 9.21 -12.32
C ALA A 251 3.39 10.72 -12.62
N HIS A 252 4.11 11.51 -11.82
CA HIS A 252 4.23 12.96 -11.94
C HIS A 252 5.64 13.39 -12.35
N GLY A 253 6.43 12.46 -12.91
CA GLY A 253 7.78 12.76 -13.39
C GLY A 253 8.76 13.20 -12.29
N SER A 254 8.58 12.72 -11.06
CA SER A 254 9.36 13.14 -9.88
C SER A 254 9.26 14.66 -9.59
N ASN A 255 8.13 15.27 -9.93
CA ASN A 255 7.83 16.67 -9.60
C ASN A 255 6.86 16.74 -8.41
N ASP A 256 7.38 17.13 -7.25
CA ASP A 256 6.63 17.19 -5.98
C ASP A 256 5.50 18.23 -6.01
N GLU A 257 5.74 19.39 -6.64
CA GLU A 257 4.75 20.46 -6.77
C GLU A 257 3.58 20.00 -7.64
N LEU A 258 3.89 19.32 -8.75
CA LEU A 258 2.88 18.74 -9.63
C LEU A 258 2.08 17.65 -8.91
N ALA A 259 2.75 16.77 -8.17
CA ALA A 259 2.09 15.71 -7.41
C ALA A 259 1.12 16.28 -6.35
N ALA A 260 1.53 17.32 -5.63
CA ALA A 260 0.69 18.01 -4.66
C ALA A 260 -0.50 18.73 -5.33
N ALA A 261 -0.24 19.46 -6.42
CA ALA A 261 -1.25 20.20 -7.17
C ALA A 261 -2.32 19.27 -7.77
N GLU A 262 -1.93 18.18 -8.41
CA GLU A 262 -2.88 17.19 -8.96
C GLU A 262 -3.68 16.48 -7.86
N GLY A 263 -3.05 16.16 -6.73
CA GLY A 263 -3.74 15.64 -5.55
C GLY A 263 -4.82 16.59 -5.03
N ARG A 264 -4.50 17.89 -4.93
CA ARG A 264 -5.46 18.93 -4.56
C ARG A 264 -6.59 19.06 -5.58
N ASN A 265 -6.27 19.08 -6.87
CA ASN A 265 -7.26 19.20 -7.94
C ASN A 265 -8.27 18.05 -7.89
N LYS A 266 -7.80 16.82 -7.63
CA LYS A 266 -8.67 15.65 -7.44
C LYS A 266 -9.57 15.76 -6.21
N LEU A 267 -9.04 16.24 -5.08
CA LEU A 267 -9.83 16.50 -3.87
C LEU A 267 -10.95 17.53 -4.13
N TYR A 268 -10.65 18.62 -4.84
CA TYR A 268 -11.64 19.63 -5.19
C TYR A 268 -12.69 19.12 -6.16
N ALA A 269 -12.28 18.40 -7.21
CA ALA A 269 -13.23 17.81 -8.15
C ALA A 269 -14.19 16.83 -7.46
N PHE A 270 -13.72 16.08 -6.44
CA PHE A 270 -14.60 15.24 -5.62
C PHE A 270 -15.60 16.05 -4.79
N LYS A 271 -15.13 17.09 -4.09
CA LYS A 271 -16.01 17.97 -3.31
C LYS A 271 -17.05 18.66 -4.19
N GLU A 272 -16.62 19.21 -5.31
CA GLU A 272 -17.50 19.83 -6.31
C GLU A 272 -18.52 18.83 -6.86
N ALA A 273 -18.13 17.59 -7.13
CA ALA A 273 -19.05 16.55 -7.59
C ALA A 273 -20.14 16.26 -6.54
N VAL A 274 -19.80 16.21 -5.25
CA VAL A 274 -20.79 16.03 -4.17
C VAL A 274 -21.70 17.26 -4.05
N GLU A 275 -21.12 18.46 -3.99
CA GLU A 275 -21.86 19.71 -3.79
C GLU A 275 -22.81 20.04 -4.96
N ASN A 276 -22.43 19.71 -6.19
CA ASN A 276 -23.25 19.95 -7.37
C ASN A 276 -24.30 18.86 -7.62
N SER A 277 -24.04 17.62 -7.19
CA SER A 277 -24.94 16.49 -7.48
C SER A 277 -26.00 16.27 -6.40
N PHE A 278 -25.78 16.78 -5.17
CA PHE A 278 -26.66 16.55 -4.03
C PHE A 278 -27.09 17.86 -3.37
N CYS A 279 -28.39 18.03 -3.15
CA CYS A 279 -28.97 19.26 -2.62
C CYS A 279 -28.69 19.48 -1.12
N CYS A 280 -29.25 20.57 -0.56
CA CYS A 280 -29.32 20.81 0.88
C CYS A 280 -27.96 20.98 1.59
N GLY A 281 -26.94 21.45 0.88
CA GLY A 281 -25.62 21.73 1.46
C GLY A 281 -24.77 20.48 1.72
N ALA A 282 -25.01 19.39 0.96
CA ALA A 282 -24.14 18.22 0.98
C ALA A 282 -22.69 18.62 0.66
N SER A 283 -21.75 18.22 1.51
CA SER A 283 -20.33 18.55 1.34
C SER A 283 -19.46 17.53 2.08
N VAL A 284 -18.14 17.65 1.88
CA VAL A 284 -17.10 16.75 2.41
C VAL A 284 -15.91 17.56 2.90
N ASP A 285 -15.16 16.99 3.84
CA ASP A 285 -13.89 17.56 4.28
C ASP A 285 -12.73 16.97 3.47
N LEU A 286 -11.70 17.79 3.26
CA LEU A 286 -10.55 17.46 2.41
C LEU A 286 -9.24 17.66 3.18
N MET A 287 -8.27 16.78 2.97
CA MET A 287 -6.91 16.94 3.49
C MET A 287 -5.88 16.45 2.46
N LEU A 288 -4.81 17.22 2.28
CA LEU A 288 -3.68 16.85 1.43
C LEU A 288 -2.44 16.63 2.31
N ILE A 289 -1.78 15.50 2.11
CA ILE A 289 -0.59 15.10 2.85
C ILE A 289 0.49 14.68 1.86
N GLY A 290 1.70 15.24 2.00
CA GLY A 290 2.90 14.71 1.38
C GLY A 290 3.61 13.75 2.32
N LEU A 291 4.11 12.63 1.81
CA LEU A 291 4.90 11.65 2.54
C LEU A 291 6.32 11.63 1.97
N ASP A 292 7.32 11.91 2.82
CA ASP A 292 8.73 11.74 2.46
C ASP A 292 9.12 10.27 2.56
N THR A 293 9.38 9.61 1.44
CA THR A 293 9.64 8.16 1.39
C THR A 293 10.98 7.75 1.99
N ASP A 294 11.85 8.71 2.30
CA ASP A 294 13.16 8.45 2.87
C ASP A 294 13.10 8.37 4.40
N THR A 295 12.26 9.21 5.01
CA THR A 295 12.16 9.39 6.47
C THR A 295 10.81 8.99 7.06
N ASP A 296 9.83 8.68 6.21
CA ASP A 296 8.40 8.54 6.52
C ASP A 296 7.80 9.76 7.24
N SER A 297 8.43 10.94 7.12
CA SER A 297 7.85 12.16 7.65
C SER A 297 6.70 12.66 6.77
N LEU A 298 5.82 13.48 7.36
CA LEU A 298 4.65 14.03 6.71
C LEU A 298 4.78 15.54 6.52
N LYS A 299 4.28 16.00 5.38
CA LYS A 299 4.02 17.40 5.05
C LYS A 299 2.51 17.58 4.96
N ILE A 300 1.88 18.16 5.99
CA ILE A 300 0.43 18.32 6.08
C ILE A 300 0.05 19.71 5.58
N HIS A 301 -0.76 19.80 4.53
CA HIS A 301 -1.22 21.07 3.99
C HIS A 301 -2.34 21.68 4.82
N LEU A 302 -2.25 22.98 5.11
CA LEU A 302 -3.22 23.68 5.92
C LEU A 302 -4.43 24.13 5.10
N SER A 303 -5.59 24.14 5.75
CA SER A 303 -6.80 24.69 5.14
C SER A 303 -6.75 26.21 5.08
N THR A 304 -7.22 26.77 3.97
CA THR A 304 -7.45 28.21 3.84
C THR A 304 -8.76 28.60 4.53
N SER A 305 -8.96 29.90 4.79
CA SER A 305 -10.15 30.41 5.49
C SER A 305 -11.47 30.17 4.77
N ASP A 306 -11.44 29.92 3.46
CA ASP A 306 -12.57 29.56 2.60
C ASP A 306 -12.78 28.03 2.50
N GLY A 307 -12.03 27.22 3.27
CA GLY A 307 -12.14 25.77 3.26
C GLY A 307 -11.40 25.09 2.10
N GLY A 308 -10.51 25.82 1.42
CA GLY A 308 -9.54 25.29 0.47
C GLY A 308 -8.30 24.70 1.13
N ILE A 309 -7.24 24.47 0.34
CA ILE A 309 -5.98 23.81 0.70
C ILE A 309 -4.86 24.68 0.14
N ASP A 310 -4.04 25.20 1.05
CA ASP A 310 -2.87 26.02 0.73
C ASP A 310 -1.69 25.10 0.39
N LEU A 311 -1.14 25.22 -0.81
CA LEU A 311 0.02 24.41 -1.21
C LEU A 311 1.32 24.93 -0.59
N ASP A 312 1.37 26.22 -0.23
CA ASP A 312 2.57 26.87 0.29
C ASP A 312 2.64 26.80 1.83
N LYS A 313 1.48 26.71 2.50
CA LYS A 313 1.41 26.58 3.97
C LYS A 313 1.27 25.13 4.39
N THR A 314 2.36 24.59 4.93
CA THR A 314 2.43 23.21 5.40
C THR A 314 2.98 23.09 6.81
N ILE A 315 2.58 22.05 7.53
CA ILE A 315 3.23 21.57 8.74
C ILE A 315 4.14 20.40 8.37
N SER A 316 5.44 20.51 8.66
CA SER A 316 6.39 19.41 8.54
C SER A 316 6.54 18.68 9.88
N THR A 317 6.20 17.39 9.92
CA THR A 317 6.39 16.58 11.13
C THR A 317 7.87 16.35 11.46
N LEU A 318 8.75 16.38 10.45
CA LEU A 318 10.19 16.27 10.66
C LEU A 318 10.76 17.52 11.34
N GLU A 319 10.28 18.71 10.96
CA GLU A 319 10.66 19.97 11.61
C GLU A 319 10.17 19.99 13.06
N ILE A 320 8.90 19.63 13.30
CA ILE A 320 8.35 19.48 14.66
C ILE A 320 9.21 18.50 15.47
N TYR A 321 9.45 17.30 14.93
CA TYR A 321 10.27 16.30 15.60
C TYR A 321 11.62 16.88 16.03
N ASN A 322 12.32 17.56 15.11
CA ASN A 322 13.66 18.09 15.38
C ASN A 322 13.65 19.24 16.38
N SER A 323 12.62 20.09 16.37
CA SER A 323 12.48 21.18 17.34
C SER A 323 12.06 20.70 18.73
N THR A 324 11.29 19.62 18.83
CA THR A 324 10.74 19.11 20.11
C THR A 324 11.46 17.90 20.69
N ILE A 325 12.46 17.32 20.02
CA ILE A 325 13.18 16.10 20.49
C ILE A 325 13.79 16.25 21.89
N ASN A 326 14.13 17.47 22.30
CA ASN A 326 14.72 17.78 23.60
C ASN A 326 13.71 18.27 24.64
N PHE A 327 12.44 18.41 24.28
CA PHE A 327 11.40 18.95 25.16
C PHE A 327 10.90 17.87 26.14
N SER A 328 10.23 18.32 27.21
CA SER A 328 9.36 17.46 27.99
C SER A 328 8.18 17.00 27.13
N LYS A 329 7.43 15.99 27.59
CA LYS A 329 6.25 15.51 26.87
C LYS A 329 5.23 16.65 26.74
N GLU A 330 4.99 17.36 27.83
CA GLU A 330 4.02 18.44 27.94
C GLU A 330 4.40 19.64 27.06
N ASP A 331 5.69 20.00 27.04
CA ASP A 331 6.20 21.09 26.20
C ASP A 331 6.08 20.75 24.72
N ALA A 332 6.39 19.51 24.33
CA ALA A 332 6.25 19.05 22.95
C ALA A 332 4.77 19.03 22.52
N GLU A 333 3.86 18.54 23.37
CA GLU A 333 2.42 18.58 23.09
C GLU A 333 1.91 20.02 22.90
N ARG A 334 2.39 20.95 23.73
CA ARG A 334 2.05 22.38 23.64
C ARG A 334 2.57 23.01 22.35
N GLU A 335 3.81 22.73 21.97
CA GLU A 335 4.39 23.23 20.71
C GLU A 335 3.57 22.76 19.51
N ILE A 336 3.18 21.49 19.47
CA ILE A 336 2.34 20.95 18.39
C ILE A 336 1.00 21.68 18.32
N CYS A 337 0.34 21.93 19.46
CA CYS A 337 -0.92 22.68 19.48
C CYS A 337 -0.76 24.12 18.97
N GLN A 338 0.36 24.76 19.28
CA GLN A 338 0.67 26.11 18.82
C GLN A 338 0.92 26.14 17.30
N THR A 339 1.61 25.13 16.77
CA THR A 339 1.87 25.00 15.33
C THR A 339 0.59 24.75 14.52
N ILE A 340 -0.37 23.98 15.06
CA ILE A 340 -1.63 23.68 14.36
C ILE A 340 -2.54 24.90 14.30
N SER A 341 -2.87 25.50 15.45
CA SER A 341 -3.88 26.56 15.52
C SER A 341 -3.61 27.63 16.57
N LYS A 342 -2.34 27.82 16.96
CA LYS A 342 -1.90 28.75 18.02
C LYS A 342 -2.56 28.50 19.38
N GLN A 343 -3.11 27.31 19.59
CA GLN A 343 -3.77 26.92 20.82
C GLN A 343 -2.77 26.49 21.90
N SER A 344 -3.14 26.67 23.16
CA SER A 344 -2.27 26.38 24.30
C SER A 344 -2.33 24.94 24.80
N SER A 345 -3.35 24.17 24.41
CA SER A 345 -3.59 22.79 24.86
C SER A 345 -4.39 22.01 23.82
N LYS A 346 -4.17 20.69 23.79
CA LYS A 346 -4.89 19.74 22.92
C LYS A 346 -6.40 19.70 23.18
N ASP A 347 -6.84 20.01 24.39
CA ASP A 347 -8.27 20.02 24.77
C ASP A 347 -9.05 21.14 24.08
N LYS A 348 -8.35 22.14 23.54
CA LYS A 348 -8.95 23.24 22.77
C LYS A 348 -9.02 22.94 21.28
N LEU A 349 -8.33 21.90 20.81
CA LEU A 349 -8.38 21.50 19.41
C LEU A 349 -9.73 20.84 19.13
N SER A 350 -10.29 21.12 17.96
CA SER A 350 -11.56 20.55 17.53
C SER A 350 -11.48 20.12 16.07
N GLY A 351 -12.40 19.26 15.64
CA GLY A 351 -12.51 18.85 14.25
C GLY A 351 -11.19 18.30 13.67
N LEU A 352 -10.82 18.83 12.50
CA LEU A 352 -9.58 18.47 11.79
C LEU A 352 -8.30 18.89 12.53
N GLU A 353 -8.33 19.89 13.41
CA GLU A 353 -7.14 20.27 14.20
C GLU A 353 -6.77 19.14 15.17
N LYS A 354 -7.79 18.54 15.80
CA LYS A 354 -7.63 17.41 16.72
C LYS A 354 -7.13 16.17 15.97
N PHE A 355 -7.66 15.92 14.78
CA PHE A 355 -7.18 14.84 13.90
C PHE A 355 -5.72 15.07 13.46
N THR A 356 -5.37 16.29 13.04
CA THR A 356 -4.00 16.68 12.66
C THR A 356 -3.02 16.48 13.80
N TYR A 357 -3.39 16.88 15.02
CA TYR A 357 -2.58 16.63 16.21
C TYR A 357 -2.29 15.15 16.39
N LYS A 358 -3.30 14.29 16.29
CA LYS A 358 -3.13 12.83 16.41
C LYS A 358 -2.19 12.28 15.33
N LEU A 359 -2.31 12.73 14.08
CA LEU A 359 -1.39 12.35 13.00
C LEU A 359 0.06 12.74 13.31
N ILE A 360 0.31 13.95 13.81
CA ILE A 360 1.66 14.42 14.16
C ILE A 360 2.26 13.56 15.28
N ILE A 361 1.50 13.31 16.36
CA ILE A 361 1.94 12.45 17.48
C ILE A 361 2.29 11.05 16.98
N ASN A 362 1.41 10.47 16.16
CA ASN A 362 1.60 9.14 15.59
C ASN A 362 2.84 9.10 14.68
N ASN A 363 3.03 10.11 13.84
CA ASN A 363 4.14 10.17 12.89
C ASN A 363 5.50 10.43 13.57
N ILE A 364 5.55 11.14 14.71
CA ILE A 364 6.76 11.24 15.53
C ILE A 364 7.29 9.85 15.89
N SER A 365 6.40 8.90 16.22
CA SER A 365 6.80 7.51 16.48
C SER A 365 7.39 6.83 15.25
N GLN A 366 6.87 7.15 14.05
CA GLN A 366 7.39 6.61 12.79
C GLN A 366 8.76 7.22 12.43
N ILE A 367 8.97 8.51 12.63
CA ILE A 367 10.30 9.13 12.41
C ILE A 367 11.34 8.47 13.32
N ASP A 368 10.98 8.21 14.58
CA ASP A 368 11.83 7.46 15.51
C ASP A 368 12.04 6.01 15.07
N TYR A 369 11.03 5.37 14.49
CA TYR A 369 11.13 4.02 13.93
C TYR A 369 12.21 3.96 12.84
N VAL A 370 12.16 4.88 11.86
CA VAL A 370 13.15 4.95 10.78
C VAL A 370 14.54 5.27 11.34
N LYS A 371 14.64 6.19 12.30
CA LYS A 371 15.91 6.48 12.99
C LYS A 371 16.51 5.28 13.72
N SER A 372 15.67 4.49 14.40
CA SER A 372 16.14 3.39 15.25
C SER A 372 16.47 2.13 14.45
N PHE A 373 15.67 1.81 13.43
CA PHE A 373 15.77 0.54 12.71
C PHE A 373 16.36 0.67 11.29
N HIS A 374 16.44 1.88 10.76
CA HIS A 374 16.96 2.17 9.42
C HIS A 374 18.01 3.29 9.42
N ASN A 375 18.66 3.56 10.55
CA ASN A 375 19.74 4.54 10.68
C ASN A 375 19.41 5.96 10.17
N GLY A 376 18.15 6.37 10.24
CA GLY A 376 17.70 7.72 9.91
C GLY A 376 16.99 7.85 8.57
N SER A 377 17.33 7.00 7.60
CA SER A 377 16.66 6.95 6.30
C SER A 377 16.74 5.54 5.71
N TYR A 378 15.71 5.10 5.01
CA TYR A 378 15.70 3.79 4.37
C TYR A 378 16.90 3.57 3.41
N GLU A 379 17.58 2.43 3.53
CA GLU A 379 18.66 2.04 2.61
C GLU A 379 18.13 1.73 1.20
N ASP A 380 16.90 1.20 1.12
CA ASP A 380 16.16 0.99 -0.12
C ASP A 380 15.41 2.26 -0.51
N ILE A 381 16.15 3.21 -1.10
CA ILE A 381 15.62 4.52 -1.53
C ILE A 381 14.52 4.34 -2.60
N GLY A 382 14.65 3.33 -3.46
CA GLY A 382 13.69 3.04 -4.55
C GLY A 382 12.83 1.79 -4.31
N HIS A 383 12.47 1.14 -5.43
CA HIS A 383 11.63 -0.06 -5.50
C HIS A 383 12.37 -1.34 -5.04
N ALA A 384 11.68 -2.16 -4.24
CA ALA A 384 12.15 -3.46 -3.71
C ALA A 384 10.98 -4.44 -3.44
N GLU A 385 9.90 -4.32 -4.20
CA GLU A 385 8.67 -5.09 -4.07
C GLU A 385 8.87 -6.58 -4.37
N ARG A 386 8.13 -7.45 -3.67
CA ARG A 386 8.23 -8.92 -3.78
C ARG A 386 7.23 -9.52 -4.78
N PHE A 387 6.08 -8.86 -4.97
CA PHE A 387 5.06 -9.25 -5.95
C PHE A 387 4.22 -8.05 -6.41
N ILE A 388 3.55 -8.19 -7.56
CA ILE A 388 2.58 -7.22 -8.06
C ILE A 388 1.17 -7.62 -7.60
N GLY A 389 0.44 -6.65 -7.07
CA GLY A 389 -0.99 -6.73 -6.81
C GLY A 389 -1.82 -6.14 -7.93
N VAL A 390 -2.89 -6.83 -8.34
CA VAL A 390 -3.82 -6.34 -9.36
C VAL A 390 -5.24 -6.47 -8.86
N GLY A 391 -6.08 -5.44 -9.06
CA GLY A 391 -7.51 -5.49 -8.74
C GLY A 391 -7.94 -4.40 -7.77
N ILE A 392 -8.68 -4.77 -6.71
CA ILE A 392 -9.35 -3.79 -5.83
C ILE A 392 -8.50 -3.31 -4.62
N GLY A 393 -7.41 -3.99 -4.29
CA GLY A 393 -6.50 -3.66 -3.18
C GLY A 393 -6.35 -4.83 -2.20
N PHE A 394 -5.19 -4.96 -1.56
CA PHE A 394 -5.00 -5.88 -0.44
C PHE A 394 -5.21 -5.15 0.88
N LYS A 395 -6.11 -5.67 1.71
CA LYS A 395 -6.33 -5.14 3.07
C LYS A 395 -5.23 -5.62 4.02
N GLU A 396 -4.62 -6.75 3.72
CA GLU A 396 -3.56 -7.39 4.52
C GLU A 396 -2.16 -6.81 4.29
N VAL A 397 -1.94 -6.03 3.21
CA VAL A 397 -0.61 -5.50 2.88
C VAL A 397 -0.44 -4.08 3.39
N HIS A 398 0.29 -3.96 4.49
CA HIS A 398 0.63 -2.72 5.18
C HIS A 398 2.15 -2.54 5.37
N LEU A 399 2.96 -2.94 4.38
CA LEU A 399 4.43 -2.98 4.49
C LEU A 399 5.12 -2.26 3.32
N ARG A 400 6.10 -1.40 3.64
CA ARG A 400 6.94 -0.69 2.67
C ARG A 400 7.63 -1.67 1.75
N ASN A 401 7.55 -1.44 0.44
CA ASN A 401 8.23 -2.25 -0.57
C ASN A 401 7.93 -3.76 -0.47
N LEU A 402 6.73 -4.14 -0.02
CA LEU A 402 6.29 -5.53 -0.14
C LEU A 402 5.58 -5.78 -1.47
N THR A 403 4.69 -4.86 -1.89
CA THR A 403 3.90 -5.00 -3.10
C THR A 403 3.81 -3.70 -3.88
N TYR A 404 3.82 -3.80 -5.20
CA TYR A 404 3.40 -2.73 -6.09
C TYR A 404 1.93 -2.99 -6.45
N PHE A 405 1.05 -2.00 -6.31
CA PHE A 405 -0.39 -2.22 -6.48
C PHE A 405 -0.97 -1.47 -7.69
N ALA A 406 -1.42 -2.21 -8.71
CA ALA A 406 -2.17 -1.68 -9.84
C ALA A 406 -3.69 -1.82 -9.58
N HIS A 407 -4.36 -0.70 -9.29
CA HIS A 407 -5.81 -0.71 -9.08
C HIS A 407 -6.54 -0.75 -10.41
N LEU A 408 -7.30 -1.81 -10.67
CA LEU A 408 -8.07 -1.94 -11.90
C LEU A 408 -9.29 -2.85 -11.75
N ASP A 409 -10.37 -2.50 -12.44
CA ASP A 409 -11.53 -3.38 -12.63
C ASP A 409 -11.39 -4.18 -13.95
N THR A 410 -10.76 -3.57 -14.94
CA THR A 410 -10.42 -4.15 -16.25
C THR A 410 -8.98 -3.81 -16.62
N VAL A 411 -8.28 -4.69 -17.35
CA VAL A 411 -6.89 -4.41 -17.76
C VAL A 411 -6.86 -3.27 -18.78
N GLU A 412 -7.93 -3.09 -19.55
CA GLU A 412 -8.07 -2.00 -20.51
C GLU A 412 -8.04 -0.62 -19.85
N GLU A 413 -8.68 -0.47 -18.69
CA GLU A 413 -8.71 0.78 -17.94
C GLU A 413 -7.45 0.95 -17.07
N GLY A 414 -6.86 -0.16 -16.60
CA GLY A 414 -5.71 -0.16 -15.68
C GLY A 414 -4.35 -0.51 -16.28
N ALA A 415 -4.25 -0.70 -17.61
CA ALA A 415 -3.02 -1.11 -18.29
C ALA A 415 -1.80 -0.23 -17.98
N PRO A 416 -1.91 1.12 -17.92
CA PRO A 416 -0.76 1.96 -17.61
C PRO A 416 -0.12 1.65 -16.26
N ASP A 417 -0.93 1.41 -15.22
CA ASP A 417 -0.45 1.08 -13.88
C ASP A 417 0.25 -0.29 -13.88
N LEU A 418 -0.34 -1.27 -14.57
CA LEU A 418 0.24 -2.59 -14.66
C LEU A 418 1.57 -2.61 -15.44
N ASP A 419 1.68 -1.82 -16.51
CA ASP A 419 2.93 -1.68 -17.28
C ASP A 419 4.07 -1.11 -16.44
N VAL A 420 3.77 -0.13 -15.57
CA VAL A 420 4.76 0.42 -14.64
C VAL A 420 5.24 -0.67 -13.68
N GLY A 421 4.32 -1.46 -13.11
CA GLY A 421 4.67 -2.60 -12.26
C GLY A 421 5.55 -3.64 -12.99
N VAL A 422 5.18 -4.03 -14.20
CA VAL A 422 5.97 -4.98 -15.01
C VAL A 422 7.35 -4.42 -15.35
N LYS A 423 7.47 -3.11 -15.62
CA LYS A 423 8.75 -2.46 -15.86
C LYS A 423 9.65 -2.49 -14.60
N ILE A 424 9.09 -2.21 -13.42
CA ILE A 424 9.82 -2.30 -12.15
C ILE A 424 10.35 -3.73 -11.95
N PHE A 425 9.49 -4.74 -12.08
CA PHE A 425 9.87 -6.14 -11.90
C PHE A 425 10.76 -6.71 -13.01
N SER A 426 10.76 -6.09 -14.20
CA SER A 426 11.75 -6.42 -15.23
C SER A 426 13.17 -6.06 -14.77
N GLY A 427 13.31 -4.94 -14.05
CA GLY A 427 14.57 -4.53 -13.44
C GLY A 427 14.93 -5.33 -12.18
N LEU A 428 13.94 -5.64 -11.32
CA LEU A 428 14.17 -6.34 -10.05
C LEU A 428 14.38 -7.85 -10.22
N ASN A 429 13.50 -8.52 -10.98
CA ASN A 429 13.42 -9.97 -11.04
C ASN A 429 13.95 -10.52 -12.36
N VAL A 430 13.41 -10.05 -13.50
CA VAL A 430 13.73 -10.63 -14.82
C VAL A 430 15.21 -10.46 -15.17
N SER A 431 15.83 -9.36 -14.76
CA SER A 431 17.29 -9.14 -14.91
C SER A 431 18.15 -10.20 -14.23
N GLN A 432 17.61 -10.91 -13.23
CA GLN A 432 18.26 -12.00 -12.49
C GLN A 432 17.65 -13.38 -12.82
N ASP A 433 16.90 -13.47 -13.91
CA ASP A 433 16.18 -14.67 -14.35
C ASP A 433 15.10 -15.20 -13.38
N LEU A 434 14.62 -14.34 -12.49
CA LEU A 434 13.49 -14.61 -11.60
C LEU A 434 12.19 -14.13 -12.27
N PRO A 435 11.06 -14.84 -12.08
CA PRO A 435 9.79 -14.43 -12.66
C PRO A 435 9.17 -13.28 -11.88
N ILE A 436 8.18 -12.64 -12.51
CA ILE A 436 7.29 -11.63 -11.95
C ILE A 436 6.08 -12.35 -11.34
N PRO A 437 5.92 -12.39 -9.99
CA PRO A 437 4.73 -12.94 -9.36
C PRO A 437 3.62 -11.90 -9.35
N VAL A 438 2.47 -12.22 -9.95
CA VAL A 438 1.30 -11.34 -10.01
C VAL A 438 0.14 -11.96 -9.25
N VAL A 439 -0.35 -11.28 -8.21
CA VAL A 439 -1.52 -11.69 -7.43
C VAL A 439 -2.72 -10.85 -7.86
N ILE A 440 -3.74 -11.51 -8.40
CA ILE A 440 -4.99 -10.89 -8.86
C ILE A 440 -6.03 -11.02 -7.74
N ARG A 441 -6.62 -9.92 -7.30
CA ARG A 441 -7.58 -9.85 -6.19
C ARG A 441 -8.88 -9.19 -6.58
N PHE A 442 -9.98 -9.93 -6.39
CA PHE A 442 -11.32 -9.36 -6.37
C PHE A 442 -12.04 -9.66 -5.05
N ASP A 443 -12.73 -8.64 -4.52
CA ASP A 443 -13.55 -8.77 -3.34
C ASP A 443 -15.03 -8.90 -3.73
N TYR A 444 -15.75 -9.79 -3.07
CA TYR A 444 -17.20 -9.92 -3.20
C TYR A 444 -17.89 -9.69 -1.86
N SER A 445 -19.21 -9.53 -1.91
CA SER A 445 -20.06 -9.46 -0.73
C SER A 445 -20.81 -10.79 -0.61
N GLY A 446 -20.57 -11.55 0.46
CA GLY A 446 -21.28 -12.81 0.72
C GLY A 446 -22.79 -12.64 0.86
N LYS A 447 -23.25 -11.41 1.12
CA LYS A 447 -24.67 -11.06 1.21
C LYS A 447 -25.37 -10.93 -0.15
N VAL A 448 -24.64 -10.87 -1.26
CA VAL A 448 -25.21 -10.63 -2.60
C VAL A 448 -25.17 -11.93 -3.42
N PRO A 449 -26.33 -12.49 -3.81
CA PRO A 449 -26.38 -13.68 -4.66
C PRO A 449 -25.58 -13.52 -5.96
N GLY A 450 -24.83 -14.55 -6.32
CA GLY A 450 -23.98 -14.56 -7.52
C GLY A 450 -22.71 -13.71 -7.44
N ALA A 451 -22.44 -13.02 -6.32
CA ALA A 451 -21.31 -12.09 -6.24
C ALA A 451 -19.96 -12.81 -6.20
N LYS A 452 -19.91 -14.00 -5.60
CA LYS A 452 -18.71 -14.84 -5.59
C LYS A 452 -18.34 -15.28 -7.00
N GLU A 453 -19.31 -15.75 -7.77
CA GLU A 453 -19.15 -16.20 -9.15
C GLU A 453 -18.73 -15.04 -10.06
N ARG A 454 -19.32 -13.85 -9.88
CA ARG A 454 -18.87 -12.64 -10.61
C ARG A 454 -17.41 -12.29 -10.31
N ALA A 455 -16.99 -12.34 -9.05
CA ALA A 455 -15.59 -12.07 -8.68
C ALA A 455 -14.61 -13.11 -9.27
N ILE A 456 -15.01 -14.39 -9.34
CA ILE A 456 -14.22 -15.43 -10.03
C ILE A 456 -14.09 -15.12 -11.52
N ASN A 457 -15.20 -14.77 -12.19
CA ASN A 457 -15.19 -14.41 -13.60
C ASN A 457 -14.35 -13.15 -13.86
N ASP A 458 -14.37 -12.17 -12.95
CA ASP A 458 -13.52 -10.97 -13.04
C ASP A 458 -12.03 -11.34 -12.92
N CYS A 459 -11.66 -12.23 -11.99
CA CYS A 459 -10.31 -12.78 -11.90
C CYS A 459 -9.89 -13.46 -13.22
N GLU A 460 -10.73 -14.31 -13.79
CA GLU A 460 -10.43 -15.01 -15.06
C GLU A 460 -10.24 -14.04 -16.21
N ARG A 461 -11.12 -13.03 -16.33
CA ARG A 461 -11.01 -11.98 -17.35
C ARG A 461 -9.68 -11.24 -17.25
N VAL A 462 -9.32 -10.78 -16.05
CA VAL A 462 -8.05 -10.06 -15.82
C VAL A 462 -6.86 -10.98 -16.09
N ASN A 463 -6.90 -12.23 -15.62
CA ASN A 463 -5.83 -13.19 -15.84
C ASN A 463 -5.58 -13.47 -17.33
N ASN A 464 -6.66 -13.61 -18.12
CA ASN A 464 -6.58 -13.79 -19.56
C ASN A 464 -6.01 -12.55 -20.25
N ALA A 465 -6.45 -11.36 -19.87
CA ALA A 465 -5.94 -10.11 -20.42
C ALA A 465 -4.44 -9.89 -20.11
N ILE A 466 -3.99 -10.22 -18.90
CA ILE A 466 -2.56 -10.22 -18.53
C ILE A 466 -1.77 -11.20 -19.40
N SER A 467 -2.30 -12.41 -19.58
CA SER A 467 -1.65 -13.46 -20.38
C SER A 467 -1.50 -13.07 -21.86
N ILE A 468 -2.48 -12.35 -22.41
CA ILE A 468 -2.42 -11.83 -23.78
C ILE A 468 -1.43 -10.66 -23.88
N ARG A 469 -1.54 -9.69 -22.96
CA ARG A 469 -0.71 -8.46 -22.99
C ARG A 469 0.78 -8.77 -22.82
N TYR A 470 1.12 -9.67 -21.89
CA TYR A 470 2.51 -10.03 -21.57
C TYR A 470 2.86 -11.44 -22.04
N LYS A 471 2.28 -11.86 -23.18
CA LYS A 471 2.44 -13.20 -23.75
C LYS A 471 3.90 -13.66 -23.79
N ASN A 472 4.82 -12.77 -24.17
CA ASN A 472 6.24 -13.11 -24.24
C ASN A 472 6.84 -13.52 -22.87
N LEU A 473 6.48 -12.80 -21.80
CA LEU A 473 6.95 -13.13 -20.45
C LEU A 473 6.29 -14.43 -19.95
N VAL A 474 5.01 -14.63 -20.23
CA VAL A 474 4.28 -15.85 -19.84
C VAL A 474 4.82 -17.08 -20.56
N ASP A 475 5.01 -17.01 -21.88
CA ASP A 475 5.52 -18.12 -22.69
C ASP A 475 6.95 -18.52 -22.25
N GLN A 476 7.73 -17.56 -21.74
CA GLN A 476 9.06 -17.81 -21.18
C GLN A 476 9.04 -18.26 -19.70
N GLY A 477 7.89 -18.30 -19.03
CA GLY A 477 7.80 -18.58 -17.60
C GLY A 477 8.41 -17.47 -16.72
N LEU A 478 8.51 -16.25 -17.23
CA LEU A 478 8.99 -15.07 -16.51
C LEU A 478 7.86 -14.26 -15.90
N LEU A 479 6.60 -14.63 -16.11
CA LEU A 479 5.45 -14.05 -15.42
C LEU A 479 4.48 -15.16 -15.04
N HIS A 480 4.09 -15.17 -13.78
CA HIS A 480 3.12 -16.11 -13.24
C HIS A 480 2.01 -15.36 -12.51
N THR A 481 0.81 -15.93 -12.51
CA THR A 481 -0.38 -15.33 -11.89
C THR A 481 -0.96 -16.23 -10.81
N CYS A 482 -1.52 -15.61 -9.77
CA CYS A 482 -2.29 -16.25 -8.71
C CYS A 482 -3.59 -15.46 -8.51
N SER A 483 -4.71 -16.09 -8.81
CA SER A 483 -6.05 -15.50 -8.68
C SER A 483 -6.62 -15.78 -7.31
N THR A 484 -7.10 -14.72 -6.66
CA THR A 484 -7.58 -14.76 -5.28
C THR A 484 -8.88 -13.97 -5.13
N ILE A 485 -9.80 -14.49 -4.33
CA ILE A 485 -11.06 -13.81 -3.98
C ILE A 485 -11.20 -13.67 -2.47
N ARG A 486 -11.93 -12.65 -2.03
CA ARG A 486 -12.21 -12.46 -0.60
C ARG A 486 -13.63 -11.95 -0.37
N ASP A 487 -14.28 -12.49 0.65
CA ASP A 487 -15.55 -11.93 1.12
C ASP A 487 -15.27 -10.71 2.00
N ARG A 488 -15.73 -9.54 1.57
CA ARG A 488 -15.52 -8.29 2.31
C ARG A 488 -16.45 -8.13 3.52
N ASP A 489 -17.53 -8.92 3.59
CA ASP A 489 -18.48 -8.87 4.71
C ASP A 489 -18.02 -9.70 5.92
N ASN A 490 -17.00 -10.54 5.73
CA ASN A 490 -16.46 -11.42 6.76
C ASN A 490 -14.97 -11.13 7.03
N ILE A 491 -14.48 -11.62 8.18
CA ILE A 491 -13.08 -11.52 8.58
C ILE A 491 -12.20 -12.62 7.98
N HIS A 492 -12.75 -13.49 7.13
CA HIS A 492 -12.00 -14.60 6.57
C HIS A 492 -10.88 -14.13 5.65
N SER A 493 -9.84 -14.96 5.59
CA SER A 493 -8.73 -14.77 4.69
C SER A 493 -9.14 -14.92 3.24
N ALA A 494 -8.23 -14.46 2.40
CA ALA A 494 -8.27 -14.69 0.98
C ALA A 494 -8.33 -16.18 0.61
N GLN A 495 -9.12 -16.50 -0.41
CA GLN A 495 -9.11 -17.83 -1.03
C GLN A 495 -8.39 -17.76 -2.37
N ILE A 496 -7.40 -18.63 -2.57
CA ILE A 496 -6.82 -18.87 -3.90
C ILE A 496 -7.81 -19.71 -4.70
N ILE A 497 -8.17 -19.23 -5.89
CA ILE A 497 -9.08 -19.92 -6.82
C ILE A 497 -8.36 -20.57 -7.99
N GLY A 498 -7.12 -20.14 -8.27
CA GLY A 498 -6.27 -20.76 -9.28
C GLY A 498 -4.94 -20.05 -9.45
N MET A 499 -3.92 -20.80 -9.82
CA MET A 499 -2.60 -20.31 -10.18
C MET A 499 -2.25 -20.72 -11.61
N SER A 500 -1.45 -19.91 -12.32
CA SER A 500 -0.89 -20.30 -13.63
C SER A 500 -0.01 -21.56 -13.56
N LEU A 501 0.37 -21.97 -12.35
CA LEU A 501 1.22 -23.11 -12.04
C LEU A 501 0.44 -24.38 -11.69
N ASP A 502 -0.88 -24.31 -11.55
CA ASP A 502 -1.68 -25.47 -11.19
C ASP A 502 -1.57 -26.57 -12.25
N LYS A 503 -1.68 -27.83 -11.81
CA LYS A 503 -1.64 -28.97 -12.73
C LYS A 503 -2.82 -28.83 -13.69
N LYS A 504 -2.53 -28.57 -14.97
CA LYS A 504 -3.54 -28.65 -16.03
C LYS A 504 -4.17 -30.04 -15.96
N THR A 505 -5.47 -30.11 -15.72
CA THR A 505 -6.23 -31.35 -15.83
C THR A 505 -5.93 -31.91 -17.21
N GLU A 506 -5.52 -33.17 -17.28
CA GLU A 506 -5.33 -33.86 -18.55
C GLU A 506 -6.68 -33.81 -19.28
N GLU A 507 -6.79 -32.98 -20.31
CA GLU A 507 -7.84 -33.17 -21.31
C GLU A 507 -7.62 -34.58 -21.84
N ALA A 508 -8.63 -35.44 -21.65
CA ALA A 508 -8.60 -36.80 -22.15
C ALA A 508 -8.38 -36.72 -23.67
N HIS A 509 -7.17 -37.04 -24.10
CA HIS A 509 -6.80 -37.17 -25.50
C HIS A 509 -7.37 -38.44 -26.12
#